data_AF-A0A7J8LFT6-F1
#
_entry.id   AF-A0A7J8LFT6-F1
#
_cell.length_a   1.000
_cell.length_b   1.000
_cell.length_c   1.000
_cell.angle_alpha   90.00
_cell.angle_beta   90.00
_cell.angle_gamma   90.00
#
_symmetry.space_group_name_H-M   'P 1'
#
loop_
_entity.id
_entity.type
_entity.pdbx_description
1 polymer ?
#
loop_
_entity_poly.entity_id
_entity_poly.type
_entity_poly.pdbx_seq_one_letter_code
_entity_poly.pdbx_strand_id
1 'polypeptide(L)'
;MQLFYAYAKTIGEQEAWRVAKESGMDLVVVNPSFVVGPLLAPQPTSTLLLILSIVKGMKGEYPNTTVGFVHIDDVIAAHILAMEESKASGRLVCSGSVAHWEQIIEMLRAKYPSYPFENK
;
A
#
# COMPACT_ATOMS: atom_id res chain seq x y z
N MET A 1 -1.86 13.61 14.64
CA MET A 1 -1.17 12.55 13.88
C MET A 1 0.15 13.11 13.36
N GLN A 2 1.29 12.55 13.77
CA GLN A 2 2.58 12.96 13.20
C GLN A 2 2.80 12.22 11.88
N LEU A 3 3.05 12.95 10.78
CA LEU A 3 3.18 12.42 9.41
C LEU A 3 4.62 11.99 9.07
N PHE A 4 5.39 11.51 10.05
CA PHE A 4 6.82 11.22 9.86
C PHE A 4 7.10 10.18 8.78
N TYR A 5 6.25 9.16 8.66
CA TYR A 5 6.38 8.16 7.58
C TYR A 5 6.24 8.82 6.20
N ALA A 6 5.19 9.63 5.99
CA ALA A 6 4.96 10.31 4.72
C ALA A 6 6.07 11.31 4.40
N TYR A 7 6.58 12.03 5.41
CA TYR A 7 7.72 12.91 5.28
C TYR A 7 8.98 12.13 4.86
N ALA A 8 9.32 11.06 5.57
CA ALA A 8 10.49 10.23 5.27
C ALA A 8 10.43 9.63 3.86
N LYS A 9 9.26 9.15 3.43
CA LYS A 9 9.06 8.63 2.07
C LYS A 9 9.19 9.73 1.01
N THR A 10 8.66 10.92 1.27
CA THR A 10 8.80 12.07 0.35
C THR A 10 10.25 12.49 0.18
N ILE A 11 10.99 12.71 1.28
CA ILE A 11 12.39 13.13 1.22
C ILE A 11 13.27 12.04 0.63
N GLY A 12 13.01 10.77 0.96
CA GLY A 12 13.75 9.63 0.39
C GLY A 12 13.61 9.53 -1.13
N GLU A 13 12.41 9.76 -1.68
CA GLU A 13 12.22 9.76 -3.13
C GLU A 13 12.90 10.97 -3.80
N GLN A 14 12.80 12.16 -3.21
CA GLN A 14 13.49 13.37 -3.71
C GLN A 14 15.00 13.15 -3.80
N GLU A 15 15.60 12.52 -2.80
CA GLU A 15 17.02 12.23 -2.77
C GLU A 15 17.41 11.17 -3.81
N ALA A 16 16.58 10.13 -4.02
CA ALA A 16 16.80 9.15 -5.08
C ALA A 16 16.84 9.81 -6.47
N TRP A 17 15.92 10.75 -6.74
CA TRP A 17 15.92 11.53 -7.99
C TRP A 17 17.17 12.41 -8.14
N ARG A 18 17.64 13.03 -7.06
CA ARG A 18 18.88 13.82 -7.06
C ARG A 18 20.09 12.96 -7.45
N VAL A 19 20.25 11.81 -6.78
CA VAL A 19 21.36 10.87 -7.04
C VAL A 19 21.29 10.30 -8.45
N ALA A 20 20.09 9.93 -8.94
CA ALA A 20 19.92 9.43 -10.30
C ALA A 20 20.38 10.45 -11.35
N LYS A 21 19.96 11.72 -11.19
CA LYS A 21 20.38 12.81 -12.06
C LYS A 21 21.89 13.04 -12.05
N GLU A 22 22.53 12.99 -10.89
CA GLU A 22 23.97 13.21 -10.75
C GLU A 22 24.82 12.07 -11.28
N SER A 23 24.32 10.83 -11.19
CA SER A 23 25.00 9.62 -11.66
C SER A 23 24.70 9.27 -13.12
N GLY A 24 23.74 9.94 -13.76
CA GLY A 24 23.26 9.57 -15.10
C GLY A 24 22.47 8.25 -15.13
N MET A 25 21.96 7.81 -13.98
CA MET A 25 21.14 6.60 -13.87
C MET A 25 19.72 6.88 -14.38
N ASP A 26 19.21 6.00 -15.24
CA ASP A 26 17.79 6.02 -15.62
C ASP A 26 16.95 5.47 -14.46
N LEU A 27 16.09 6.32 -13.90
CA LEU A 27 15.29 6.01 -12.72
C LEU A 27 13.80 6.07 -13.05
N VAL A 28 13.10 5.01 -12.68
CA VAL A 28 11.63 4.94 -12.63
C VAL A 28 11.23 4.59 -11.21
N VAL A 29 10.22 5.29 -10.66
CA VAL A 29 9.72 5.04 -9.31
C VAL A 29 8.30 4.49 -9.39
N VAL A 30 8.06 3.34 -8.77
CA VAL A 30 6.71 2.79 -8.57
C VAL A 30 6.23 3.19 -7.18
N ASN A 31 5.11 3.92 -7.12
CA ASN A 31 4.48 4.39 -5.89
C ASN A 31 3.20 3.60 -5.62
N PRO A 32 3.25 2.49 -4.85
CA PRO A 32 2.07 1.73 -4.51
C PRO A 32 1.23 2.39 -3.39
N SER A 33 -0.07 2.13 -3.39
CA SER A 33 -0.98 2.46 -2.28
C SER A 33 -0.98 1.36 -1.20
N PHE A 34 -2.12 1.08 -0.56
CA PHE A 34 -2.24 0.07 0.49
C PHE A 34 -2.18 -1.34 -0.12
N VAL A 35 -1.00 -1.96 -0.06
CA VAL A 35 -0.76 -3.27 -0.68
C VAL A 35 -1.40 -4.40 0.12
N VAL A 36 -2.23 -5.20 -0.56
CA VAL A 36 -2.91 -6.39 -0.04
C VAL A 36 -2.63 -7.60 -0.93
N GLY A 37 -2.73 -8.80 -0.38
CA GLY A 37 -2.52 -10.04 -1.14
C GLY A 37 -1.90 -11.14 -0.29
N PRO A 38 -1.56 -12.29 -0.89
CA PRO A 38 -0.91 -13.41 -0.22
C PRO A 38 0.48 -13.04 0.31
N LEU A 39 0.90 -13.73 1.37
CA LEU A 39 2.22 -13.60 1.97
C LEU A 39 3.17 -14.65 1.41
N LEU A 40 4.40 -14.25 1.10
CA LEU A 40 5.49 -15.18 0.81
C LEU A 40 6.20 -15.66 2.08
N ALA A 41 6.33 -14.79 3.09
CA ALA A 41 6.97 -15.08 4.37
C ALA A 41 5.92 -15.38 5.47
N PRO A 42 6.26 -16.15 6.52
CA PRO A 42 5.31 -16.44 7.60
C PRO A 42 4.91 -15.21 8.43
N GLN A 43 5.66 -14.12 8.30
CA GLN A 43 5.49 -12.90 9.09
C GLN A 43 4.59 -11.94 8.33
N PRO A 44 3.50 -11.44 8.95
CA PRO A 44 2.59 -10.51 8.29
C PRO A 44 3.26 -9.16 8.07
N THR A 45 2.93 -8.53 6.94
CA THR A 45 3.30 -7.13 6.66
C THR A 45 2.53 -6.18 7.58
N SER A 46 2.98 -4.93 7.67
CA SER A 46 2.28 -3.89 8.43
C SER A 46 0.83 -3.66 7.95
N THR A 47 0.59 -3.77 6.63
CA THR A 47 -0.76 -3.65 6.04
C THR A 47 -1.67 -4.80 6.49
N LEU A 48 -1.17 -6.03 6.49
CA LEU A 48 -1.92 -7.20 6.94
C LEU A 48 -2.12 -7.22 8.45
N LEU A 49 -1.16 -6.76 9.24
CA LEU A 49 -1.33 -6.58 10.69
C LEU A 49 -2.46 -5.59 11.00
N LEU A 50 -2.58 -4.50 10.23
CA LEU A 50 -3.69 -3.56 10.38
C LEU A 50 -5.03 -4.25 10.08
N ILE A 51 -5.15 -4.92 8.93
CA ILE A 51 -6.37 -5.66 8.57
C ILE A 51 -6.72 -6.70 9.63
N LEU A 52 -5.74 -7.47 10.10
CA LEU A 52 -5.94 -8.49 11.13
C LEU A 52 -6.42 -7.89 12.45
N SER A 53 -5.84 -6.75 12.86
CA SER A 53 -6.29 -6.04 14.07
C SER A 53 -7.74 -5.59 13.95
N ILE A 54 -8.14 -5.14 12.75
CA ILE A 54 -9.51 -4.70 12.48
C ILE A 54 -10.48 -5.87 12.50
N VAL A 55 -10.15 -6.98 11.83
CA VAL A 55 -10.99 -8.20 11.79
C VAL A 55 -11.17 -8.77 13.20
N LYS A 56 -10.16 -8.66 14.07
CA LYS A 56 -10.16 -9.18 15.43
C LYS A 56 -10.73 -8.21 16.49
N GLY A 57 -11.13 -6.99 16.12
CA GLY A 57 -11.67 -6.02 17.09
C GLY A 57 -10.66 -5.59 18.16
N MET A 58 -9.37 -5.49 17.81
CA MET A 58 -8.26 -5.25 18.75
C MET A 58 -7.90 -3.78 18.98
N LYS A 59 -8.42 -2.86 18.16
CA LYS A 59 -8.12 -1.43 18.17
C LYS A 59 -9.23 -0.58 18.78
N GLY A 60 -10.45 -1.09 18.90
CA GLY A 60 -11.64 -0.37 19.36
C GLY A 60 -12.38 0.32 18.22
N GLU A 61 -11.64 1.03 17.36
CA GLU A 61 -12.17 1.74 16.19
C GLU A 61 -11.29 1.52 14.96
N TYR A 62 -11.92 1.51 13.78
CA TYR A 62 -11.20 1.53 12.51
C TYR A 62 -10.91 2.96 12.02
N PRO A 63 -9.89 3.17 11.17
CA PRO A 63 -9.56 4.50 10.69
C PRO A 63 -10.71 5.12 9.85
N ASN A 64 -11.21 6.29 10.24
CA ASN A 64 -12.15 7.08 9.44
C ASN A 64 -11.43 7.79 8.29
N THR A 65 -11.00 7.02 7.30
CA THR A 65 -10.24 7.50 6.15
C THR A 65 -10.48 6.65 4.91
N THR A 66 -10.28 7.29 3.76
CA THR A 66 -10.37 6.67 2.45
C THR A 66 -8.96 6.48 1.90
N VAL A 67 -8.62 5.25 1.52
CA VAL A 67 -7.29 4.91 1.00
C VAL A 67 -7.39 4.11 -0.30
N GLY A 68 -6.36 4.21 -1.13
CA GLY A 68 -6.19 3.32 -2.27
C GLY A 68 -5.72 1.95 -1.83
N PHE A 69 -6.21 0.90 -2.47
CA PHE A 69 -5.78 -0.48 -2.31
C PHE A 69 -5.20 -1.00 -3.62
N VAL A 70 -4.19 -1.85 -3.53
CA VAL A 70 -3.57 -2.48 -4.70
C VAL A 70 -3.19 -3.92 -4.37
N HIS A 71 -3.40 -4.84 -5.31
CA HIS A 71 -3.00 -6.22 -5.14
C HIS A 71 -1.48 -6.37 -5.30
N ILE A 72 -0.86 -7.25 -4.52
CA ILE A 72 0.60 -7.47 -4.58
C ILE A 72 1.08 -7.88 -5.98
N ASP A 73 0.29 -8.67 -6.72
CA ASP A 73 0.64 -9.09 -8.07
C ASP A 73 0.68 -7.89 -9.05
N ASP A 74 -0.20 -6.91 -8.88
CA ASP A 74 -0.17 -5.69 -9.70
C ASP A 74 1.07 -4.84 -9.39
N VAL A 75 1.48 -4.80 -8.11
CA VAL A 75 2.72 -4.12 -7.71
C VAL A 75 3.94 -4.82 -8.31
N ILE A 76 3.99 -6.15 -8.26
CA ILE A 76 5.07 -6.94 -8.87
C ILE A 76 5.12 -6.69 -10.38
N ALA A 77 3.99 -6.82 -11.06
CA ALA A 77 3.89 -6.57 -12.49
C ALA A 77 4.31 -5.14 -12.86
N ALA A 78 3.91 -4.14 -12.09
CA ALA A 78 4.30 -2.75 -12.31
C ALA A 78 5.81 -2.56 -12.22
N HIS A 79 6.49 -3.19 -11.26
CA HIS A 79 7.95 -3.11 -11.17
C HIS A 79 8.65 -3.82 -12.33
N ILE A 80 8.19 -5.00 -12.73
CA ILE A 80 8.74 -5.73 -13.88
C ILE A 80 8.58 -4.90 -15.16
N LEU A 81 7.38 -4.40 -15.43
CA LEU A 81 7.11 -3.57 -16.61
C LEU A 81 7.90 -2.26 -16.58
N ALA A 82 8.05 -1.62 -15.42
CA ALA A 82 8.86 -0.41 -15.28
C ALA A 82 10.34 -0.65 -15.59
N MET A 83 10.85 -1.87 -15.34
CA MET A 83 12.23 -2.26 -15.60
C MET A 83 12.44 -2.69 -17.06
N GLU A 84 11.45 -3.35 -17.67
CA GLU A 84 11.59 -3.95 -19.01
C GLU A 84 11.14 -3.03 -20.16
N GLU A 85 10.19 -2.11 -19.92
CA GLU A 85 9.69 -1.21 -20.95
C GLU A 85 10.58 0.02 -21.09
N SER A 86 11.29 0.12 -22.21
CA SER A 86 12.16 1.25 -22.57
C SER A 86 11.51 2.63 -22.54
N LYS A 87 10.17 2.71 -22.63
CA LYS A 87 9.41 3.97 -22.55
C LYS A 87 8.99 4.34 -21.13
N ALA A 88 9.13 3.45 -20.15
CA ALA A 88 8.79 3.72 -18.77
C ALA A 88 9.69 4.84 -18.23
N SER A 89 9.10 5.84 -17.59
CA SER A 89 9.85 6.99 -17.06
C SER A 89 9.09 7.65 -15.92
N GLY A 90 9.83 8.36 -15.05
CA GLY A 90 9.24 9.18 -14.01
C GLY A 90 8.61 8.39 -12.87
N ARG A 91 7.42 8.81 -12.45
CA ARG A 91 6.71 8.29 -11.27
C ARG A 91 5.44 7.58 -11.70
N LEU A 92 5.30 6.31 -11.33
CA LEU A 92 4.18 5.46 -11.67
C LEU A 92 3.33 5.21 -10.43
N VAL A 93 2.10 5.74 -10.42
CA VAL A 93 1.15 5.46 -9.34
C VAL A 93 0.58 4.06 -9.54
N CYS A 94 0.88 3.14 -8.62
CA CYS A 94 0.38 1.78 -8.62
C CYS A 94 -0.72 1.64 -7.57
N SER A 95 -1.94 2.05 -7.94
CA SER A 95 -3.10 1.96 -7.06
C SER A 95 -4.29 1.43 -7.84
N GLY A 96 -5.01 0.48 -7.24
CA GLY A 96 -6.32 0.03 -7.71
C GLY A 96 -7.44 0.87 -7.10
N SER A 97 -8.47 0.19 -6.59
CA SER A 97 -9.67 0.83 -6.04
C SER A 97 -9.38 1.67 -4.80
N VAL A 98 -10.09 2.79 -4.69
CA VAL A 98 -10.08 3.66 -3.51
C VAL A 98 -11.36 3.42 -2.73
N ALA A 99 -11.23 3.13 -1.43
CA ALA A 99 -12.38 2.79 -0.59
C ALA A 99 -12.22 3.36 0.83
N HIS A 100 -13.35 3.67 1.45
CA HIS A 100 -13.42 3.97 2.87
C HIS A 100 -13.30 2.68 3.68
N TRP A 101 -12.68 2.72 4.86
CA TRP A 101 -12.52 1.52 5.70
C TRP A 101 -13.85 0.85 6.09
N GLU A 102 -14.94 1.61 6.20
CA GLU A 102 -16.29 1.06 6.42
C GLU A 102 -16.69 0.09 5.31
N GLN A 103 -16.47 0.47 4.03
CA GLN A 103 -16.77 -0.39 2.88
C GLN A 103 -15.90 -1.66 2.90
N ILE A 104 -14.63 -1.54 3.29
CA ILE A 104 -13.72 -2.69 3.42
C ILE A 104 -14.21 -3.65 4.52
N ILE A 105 -14.62 -3.11 5.67
CA ILE A 105 -15.12 -3.89 6.79
C ILE A 105 -16.43 -4.58 6.44
N GLU A 106 -17.36 -3.92 5.76
CA GLU A 106 -18.60 -4.53 5.29
C GLU A 106 -18.33 -5.73 4.37
N MET A 107 -17.42 -5.57 3.40
CA MET A 107 -17.02 -6.67 2.51
C MET A 107 -16.39 -7.84 3.28
N LEU A 108 -15.53 -7.56 4.26
CA LEU A 108 -14.89 -8.59 5.08
C LEU A 108 -15.89 -9.27 6.03
N ARG A 109 -16.84 -8.52 6.61
CA ARG A 109 -17.87 -9.05 7.52
C ARG A 109 -18.83 -9.98 6.78
N ALA A 110 -19.18 -9.66 5.53
CA ALA A 110 -19.97 -10.55 4.68
C ALA A 110 -19.25 -11.88 4.39
N LYS A 111 -17.91 -11.86 4.26
CA LYS A 111 -17.10 -13.06 3.98
C LYS A 111 -16.74 -13.87 5.23
N TYR A 112 -16.56 -13.20 6.37
CA TYR A 112 -16.07 -13.81 7.61
C TYR A 112 -16.97 -13.47 8.82
N PRO A 113 -18.27 -13.83 8.79
CA PRO A 113 -19.28 -13.31 9.73
C PRO A 113 -19.06 -13.72 11.19
N SER A 114 -18.22 -14.72 11.47
CA SER A 114 -17.92 -15.20 12.83
C SER A 114 -16.87 -14.38 13.58
N TYR A 115 -16.18 -13.47 12.91
CA TYR A 115 -15.17 -12.61 13.56
C TYR A 115 -15.83 -11.38 14.19
N PRO A 116 -15.25 -10.84 15.28
CA PRO A 116 -15.86 -9.74 16.01
C PRO A 116 -15.91 -8.43 15.20
N PHE A 117 -14.87 -8.16 14.39
CA PHE A 117 -14.60 -6.88 13.71
C PHE A 117 -14.58 -5.66 14.65
N GLU A 118 -13.87 -4.61 14.26
CA GLU A 118 -14.06 -3.28 14.87
C GLU A 118 -15.45 -2.76 14.58
N ASN A 119 -15.90 -1.90 15.50
CA ASN A 119 -17.06 -1.06 15.28
C ASN A 119 -16.62 0.39 15.10
N LYS A 120 -17.58 1.24 14.72
CA LYS A 120 -17.37 2.68 14.55
C LYS A 120 -17.37 3.38 15.90
#